data_AF-A0AAV3RJS3-F1
#
_entry.id   AF-A0AAV3RJS3-F1
#
_cell.length_a   1.000
_cell.length_b   1.000
_cell.length_c   1.000
_cell.angle_alpha   90.00
_cell.angle_beta   90.00
_cell.angle_gamma   90.00
#
_symmetry.space_group_name_H-M   'P 1'
#
loop_
_entity.id
_entity.type
_entity.pdbx_description
1 polymer ?
#
loop_
_entity_poly.entity_id
_entity_poly.type
_entity_poly.pdbx_seq_one_letter_code
_entity_poly.pdbx_strand_id
1 'polypeptide(L)'
;MYTLSGGHAKTLMFVQLNPDIKSYSETFSTLKFAERVSGVELGAAKSSKEGRDFRELVEQVTSLKDTIAKKDDAIDKLQLHRA
;
A
#
# COMPACT_ATOMS: atom_id res chain seq x y z
N MET A 1 -20.98 15.14 -1.78
CA MET A 1 -20.51 13.80 -1.36
C MET A 1 -19.00 13.80 -1.54
N TYR A 2 -18.22 13.72 -0.47
CA TYR A 2 -16.77 13.71 -0.53
C TYR A 2 -16.26 12.39 0.02
N THR A 3 -15.40 11.72 -0.74
CA THR A 3 -14.79 10.43 -0.40
C THR A 3 -13.35 10.66 0.01
N LEU A 4 -12.97 10.15 1.16
CA LEU A 4 -11.59 10.23 1.67
C LEU A 4 -10.91 8.91 1.44
N SER A 5 -9.79 8.95 0.72
CA SER A 5 -8.96 7.78 0.43
C SER A 5 -7.72 7.84 1.31
N GLY A 6 -7.68 7.00 2.34
CA GLY A 6 -6.56 6.91 3.26
C GLY A 6 -6.28 5.46 3.67
N GLY A 7 -5.14 4.92 3.24
CA GLY A 7 -4.76 3.54 3.56
C GLY A 7 -5.72 2.48 3.00
N HIS A 8 -6.09 1.49 3.83
CA HIS A 8 -7.01 0.39 3.48
C HIS A 8 -8.50 0.71 3.77
N ALA A 9 -8.81 1.90 4.28
CA ALA A 9 -10.17 2.27 4.66
C ALA A 9 -10.77 3.23 3.62
N LYS A 10 -12.03 3.00 3.27
CA LYS A 10 -12.85 3.94 2.51
C LYS A 10 -13.71 4.72 3.49
N THR A 11 -13.49 6.03 3.60
CA THR A 11 -14.27 6.89 4.50
C THR A 11 -15.20 7.77 3.67
N LEU A 12 -16.48 7.75 4.02
CA LEU A 12 -17.52 8.57 3.41
C LEU A 12 -17.94 9.68 4.37
N MET A 13 -17.88 10.94 3.94
CA MET A 13 -18.30 12.08 4.75
C MET A 13 -19.61 12.67 4.22
N PHE A 14 -20.59 12.78 5.11
CA PHE A 14 -21.83 13.52 4.89
C PHE A 14 -21.73 14.89 5.55
N VAL A 15 -22.11 15.92 4.80
CA VAL A 15 -22.14 17.30 5.28
C VAL A 15 -23.57 17.79 5.17
N GLN A 16 -24.14 18.21 6.29
CA GLN A 16 -25.46 18.84 6.35
C GLN A 16 -25.27 20.36 6.43
N LEU A 17 -25.90 21.09 5.51
CA LEU A 17 -25.81 22.54 5.43
C LEU A 17 -27.19 23.17 5.66
N ASN A 18 -27.20 24.35 6.26
CA ASN A 18 -28.41 25.16 6.39
C ASN A 18 -28.41 26.24 5.28
N PRO A 19 -29.45 26.31 4.42
CA PRO A 19 -29.51 27.29 3.34
C PRO A 19 -29.76 28.75 3.80
N ASP A 20 -29.98 29.00 5.09
CA ASP A 20 -30.14 30.35 5.62
C ASP A 20 -28.84 31.19 5.48
N ILE A 21 -28.99 32.44 5.05
CA ILE A 21 -27.92 33.42 4.91
C ILE A 21 -27.20 33.65 6.24
N LYS A 22 -27.91 33.55 7.38
CA LYS A 22 -27.30 33.67 8.72
C LYS A 22 -26.26 32.58 9.01
N SER A 23 -26.39 31.42 8.36
CA SER A 23 -25.49 30.26 8.50
C SER A 23 -24.42 30.20 7.40
N TYR A 24 -24.26 31.26 6.60
CA TYR A 24 -23.31 31.28 5.48
C TYR A 24 -21.86 31.08 5.93
N SER A 25 -21.44 31.74 7.01
CA SER A 25 -20.06 31.63 7.54
C SER A 25 -19.74 30.21 8.01
N GLU A 26 -20.69 29.54 8.66
CA GLU A 26 -20.59 28.16 9.12
C GLU A 26 -20.60 27.18 7.94
N THR A 27 -21.49 27.39 6.98
CA THR A 27 -21.58 26.61 5.74
C THR A 27 -20.28 26.70 4.94
N PHE A 28 -19.74 27.91 4.78
CA PHE A 28 -18.49 28.14 4.09
C PHE A 28 -17.31 27.46 4.80
N SER A 29 -17.26 27.55 6.13
CA SER A 29 -16.22 26.89 6.94
C SER A 29 -16.30 25.36 6.83
N THR A 30 -17.51 24.81 6.80
CA THR A 30 -17.75 23.37 6.65
C THR A 30 -17.34 22.87 5.27
N LEU A 31 -17.64 23.63 4.20
CA LEU A 31 -17.19 23.33 2.84
C LEU A 31 -15.67 23.43 2.72
N LYS A 32 -15.03 24.44 3.31
CA LYS A 32 -13.57 24.59 3.35
C LYS A 32 -12.89 23.46 4.12
N PHE A 33 -13.54 22.94 5.16
CA PHE A 33 -13.07 21.76 5.87
C PHE A 33 -13.18 20.51 4.97
N ALA A 34 -14.32 20.28 4.34
CA ALA A 34 -14.53 19.16 3.43
C ALA A 34 -13.57 19.19 2.22
N GLU A 35 -13.27 20.37 1.68
CA GLU A 35 -12.29 20.58 0.60
C GLU A 35 -10.89 20.17 1.03
N ARG A 36 -10.41 20.67 2.18
CA ARG A 36 -9.10 20.28 2.71
C ARG A 36 -9.04 18.79 2.99
N VAL A 37 -10.08 18.24 3.62
CA VAL A 37 -10.15 16.84 3.99
C VAL A 37 -10.19 15.96 2.73
N SER A 38 -10.94 16.33 1.69
CA SER A 38 -10.93 15.66 0.38
C SER A 38 -9.57 15.69 -0.32
N GLY A 39 -8.76 16.73 -0.10
CA GLY A 39 -7.39 16.85 -0.62
C GLY A 39 -6.32 16.22 0.27
N VAL A 40 -6.66 15.80 1.49
CA VAL A 40 -5.79 14.99 2.34
C VAL A 40 -5.85 13.55 1.82
N GLU A 41 -5.00 13.27 0.84
CA GLU A 41 -4.49 11.91 0.69
C GLU A 41 -3.71 11.62 1.97
N LEU A 42 -4.32 10.86 2.91
CA LEU A 42 -3.55 10.19 3.94
C LEU A 42 -2.60 9.27 3.16
N GLY A 43 -1.40 9.78 2.87
CA GLY A 43 -0.41 9.14 2.00
C GLY A 43 -0.40 7.66 2.34
N ALA A 44 -0.76 6.84 1.34
CA ALA A 44 -1.21 5.45 1.49
C ALA A 44 -0.67 4.86 2.78
N ALA A 45 -1.51 4.71 3.83
CA ALA A 45 -1.08 4.21 5.12
C ALA A 45 -0.16 3.03 4.84
N LYS A 46 1.16 3.21 5.08
CA LYS A 46 2.20 2.33 4.55
C LYS A 46 1.70 0.93 4.78
N SER A 47 1.20 0.31 3.71
CA SER A 47 0.52 -0.95 3.87
C SER A 47 1.58 -1.83 4.50
N SER A 48 1.24 -2.56 5.56
CA SER A 48 2.08 -3.62 6.09
C SER A 48 2.22 -4.70 4.99
N LYS A 49 3.04 -4.34 4.00
CA LYS A 49 3.44 -5.03 2.78
C LYS A 49 4.95 -5.10 2.78
N GLU A 50 5.65 -4.11 3.34
CA GLU A 50 7.10 -4.20 3.59
C GLU A 50 7.48 -5.52 4.29
N GLY A 51 6.71 -5.98 5.28
CA GLY A 51 6.96 -7.26 5.94
C GLY A 51 6.55 -8.52 5.16
N ARG A 52 5.52 -8.44 4.30
CA ARG A 52 5.06 -9.57 3.47
C ARG A 52 5.93 -9.74 2.24
N ASP A 53 6.20 -8.65 1.53
CA ASP A 53 7.07 -8.61 0.36
C ASP A 53 8.50 -9.02 0.74
N PHE A 54 9.00 -8.63 1.91
CA PHE A 54 10.30 -9.09 2.42
C PHE A 54 10.32 -10.60 2.69
N ARG A 55 9.27 -11.16 3.29
CA ARG A 55 9.19 -12.59 3.55
C ARG A 55 9.12 -13.40 2.25
N GLU A 56 8.31 -12.98 1.29
CA GLU A 56 8.23 -13.60 -0.04
C GLU A 56 9.57 -13.52 -0.77
N LEU A 57 10.25 -12.37 -0.70
CA LEU A 57 11.58 -12.21 -1.29
C LEU A 57 12.62 -13.15 -0.63
N VAL A 58 12.59 -13.30 0.70
CA VAL A 58 13.47 -14.23 1.42
C VAL A 58 13.19 -15.69 1.03
N GLU A 59 11.91 -16.07 0.89
CA GLU A 59 11.53 -17.42 0.43
C GLU A 59 12.01 -17.68 -1.01
N GLN A 60 11.84 -16.72 -1.93
CA GLN A 60 12.35 -16.81 -3.30
C GLN A 60 13.88 -16.93 -3.34
N VAL A 61 14.60 -16.12 -2.56
CA VAL A 61 16.06 -16.19 -2.48
C VAL A 61 16.52 -17.55 -1.95
N THR A 62 15.83 -18.11 -0.96
CA THR A 62 16.14 -19.45 -0.43
C THR A 62 15.92 -20.54 -1.48
N SER A 63 14.76 -20.52 -2.16
CA SER A 63 14.45 -21.47 -3.24
C SER A 63 15.46 -21.41 -4.39
N LEU A 64 15.91 -20.20 -4.75
CA LEU A 64 16.91 -20.01 -5.80
C LEU A 64 18.27 -20.55 -5.38
N LYS A 65 18.70 -20.31 -4.14
CA LYS A 65 19.95 -20.86 -3.60
C LYS A 65 19.96 -22.38 -3.60
N ASP A 66 18.86 -23.02 -3.18
CA ASP A 66 18.73 -24.49 -3.20
C ASP A 66 18.79 -25.05 -4.61
N THR A 67 18.21 -24.34 -5.57
CA THR A 67 18.24 -24.73 -6.98
C THR A 67 19.64 -24.61 -7.57
N ILE A 68 20.38 -23.57 -7.19
CA ILE A 68 21.78 -23.37 -7.61
C ILE A 68 22.65 -24.49 -7.03
N ALA A 69 22.57 -24.75 -5.73
CA ALA A 69 23.36 -25.80 -5.08
C ALA A 69 23.15 -27.17 -5.74
N LYS A 70 21.90 -27.54 -6.06
CA LYS A 70 21.59 -28.79 -6.78
C LYS A 70 22.18 -28.84 -8.18
N LYS A 71 22.25 -27.69 -8.88
CA LYS A 71 22.84 -27.60 -10.21
C LYS A 71 24.36 -27.66 -10.14
N ASP A 72 24.98 -27.03 -9.16
CA ASP A 72 26.42 -27.09 -8.93
C ASP A 72 26.86 -28.52 -8.60
N ASP A 73 26.13 -29.24 -7.73
CA ASP A 73 26.38 -30.66 -7.46
C ASP A 73 26.29 -31.54 -8.72
N ALA A 74 25.36 -31.23 -9.62
CA ALA A 74 25.21 -31.93 -10.89
C ALA A 74 26.37 -31.60 -11.85
N ILE A 75 26.81 -30.34 -11.88
CA ILE A 75 27.96 -29.89 -12.67
C ILE A 75 29.23 -30.56 -12.18
N ASP A 76 29.48 -30.59 -10.86
CA ASP A 76 30.65 -31.23 -10.26
C ASP A 76 30.70 -32.73 -10.59
N LYS A 77 29.56 -33.43 -10.50
CA LYS A 77 29.46 -34.84 -10.90
C LYS A 77 29.75 -35.05 -12.38
N LEU A 78 29.27 -34.16 -13.25
CA LEU A 78 29.54 -34.24 -14.70
C LEU A 78 31.00 -33.90 -15.03
N GLN A 79 31.62 -32.97 -14.30
CA GLN A 79 33.03 -32.63 -14.46
C GLN A 79 33.94 -33.76 -13.97
N LEU A 80 33.59 -34.43 -12.86
CA LEU A 80 34.31 -35.59 -12.34
C LEU A 80 34.27 -36.79 -13.31
N HIS A 81 33.17 -36.96 -14.07
CA HIS A 81 33.08 -37.98 -15.11
C HIS A 81 33.82 -37.63 -16.42
N ARG A 82 34.39 -36.42 -16.53
CA ARG A 82 35.09 -35.94 -17.72
C ARG A 82 36.61 -35.81 -17.53
N ALA A 83 37.13 -36.14 -16.35
CA ALA A 83 38.56 -36.30 -16.05
C ALA A 83 38.97 -37.78 -16.15
#